data_AF-A0A2E2AWK1-F1
#
_entry.id   AF-A0A2E2AWK1-F1
#
_cell.length_a   1.000
_cell.length_b   1.000
_cell.length_c   1.000
_cell.angle_alpha   90.00
_cell.angle_beta   90.00
_cell.angle_gamma   90.00
#
_symmetry.space_group_name_H-M   'P 1'
#
loop_
_entity.id
_entity.type
_entity.pdbx_description
1 polymer ?
#
loop_
_entity_poly.entity_id
_entity_poly.type
_entity_poly.pdbx_seq_one_letter_code
_entity_poly.pdbx_strand_id
1 'polypeptide(L)'
;MSENSQINFEDTAIGFASRSTRELKRVYLLFLSMRFSWMVDVGTFLARLALKLRLPVKGIIKRSLFQQFCGGESIPDCQKSIDHLESFNIKTILDYSVEGLESEESFDHTMEEALRIADYARNASGIPFCVVKLTGLGSSTIMEKVQSNQKLSKEEEVSFDSFKKRVEKIAERVAENRLRFMIDAEETWIEDVIDEIALELMRIYNQNGPVVYITYQLYRKDALKKLKNDYRHITEGGCFFAAKLVRGAYMEKERERAEELGYPDPIQLSKKDTDRDYKDAIYKGHFKPSQYIFAQKMSNKTGLQ
;
A
#
# COMPACT_ATOMS: atom_id res chain seq x y z
N MET A 1 -22.50 21.89 3.72
CA MET A 1 -22.56 20.58 4.40
C MET A 1 -21.76 20.71 5.67
N SER A 2 -22.34 20.33 6.80
CA SER A 2 -21.86 20.63 8.15
C SER A 2 -20.41 20.21 8.38
N GLU A 3 -19.61 21.16 8.88
CA GLU A 3 -18.31 20.92 9.50
C GLU A 3 -18.46 19.90 10.63
N ASN A 4 -17.53 18.95 10.69
CA ASN A 4 -17.26 18.07 11.82
C ASN A 4 -18.20 16.85 12.03
N SER A 5 -18.33 15.96 11.03
CA SER A 5 -18.49 14.54 11.35
C SER A 5 -17.10 13.96 11.64
N GLN A 6 -16.75 13.80 12.91
CA GLN A 6 -15.50 13.19 13.31
C GLN A 6 -15.46 11.75 12.76
N ILE A 7 -14.57 11.46 11.80
CA ILE A 7 -14.45 10.11 11.20
C ILE A 7 -14.18 9.11 12.33
N ASN A 8 -15.11 8.18 12.53
CA ASN A 8 -15.04 7.17 13.58
C ASN A 8 -14.41 5.87 13.04
N PHE A 9 -13.10 5.71 13.22
CA PHE A 9 -12.38 4.48 12.84
C PHE A 9 -12.69 3.26 13.72
N GLU A 10 -13.56 3.38 14.73
CA GLU A 10 -14.07 2.24 15.48
C GLU A 10 -15.40 1.71 14.92
N ASP A 11 -16.06 2.48 14.05
CA ASP A 11 -17.26 2.03 13.36
C ASP A 11 -16.91 1.15 12.15
N THR A 12 -16.73 -0.14 12.42
CA THR A 12 -16.44 -1.13 11.39
C THR A 12 -17.68 -1.49 10.56
N ALA A 13 -18.89 -1.05 10.94
CA ALA A 13 -20.12 -1.43 10.24
C ALA A 13 -20.11 -0.95 8.79
N ILE A 14 -19.54 0.24 8.54
CA ILE A 14 -19.38 0.80 7.19
C ILE A 14 -18.50 -0.11 6.32
N GLY A 15 -17.34 -0.54 6.84
CA GLY A 15 -16.40 -1.39 6.09
C GLY A 15 -16.91 -2.81 5.81
N PHE A 16 -17.84 -3.31 6.63
CA PHE A 16 -18.47 -4.63 6.46
C PHE A 16 -19.90 -4.56 5.93
N ALA A 17 -20.38 -3.39 5.51
CA ALA A 17 -21.77 -3.19 5.09
C ALA A 17 -22.18 -4.10 3.91
N SER A 18 -21.22 -4.46 3.05
CA SER A 18 -21.43 -5.33 1.90
C SER A 18 -21.48 -6.83 2.24
N ARG A 19 -21.29 -7.23 3.50
CA ARG A 19 -21.16 -8.62 3.95
C ARG A 19 -22.28 -9.06 4.88
N SER A 20 -22.77 -10.28 4.65
CA SER A 20 -23.73 -10.94 5.53
C SER A 20 -23.05 -11.52 6.78
N THR A 21 -23.84 -11.70 7.86
CA THR A 21 -23.37 -12.36 9.10
C THR A 21 -22.79 -13.77 8.84
N ARG A 22 -23.35 -14.50 7.86
CA ARG A 22 -22.86 -15.84 7.50
C ARG A 22 -21.47 -15.78 6.86
N GLU A 23 -21.24 -14.81 5.99
CA GLU A 23 -19.92 -14.58 5.40
C GLU A 23 -18.92 -14.17 6.47
N LEU A 24 -19.27 -13.22 7.35
CA LEU A 24 -18.39 -12.79 8.44
C LEU A 24 -17.98 -13.96 9.36
N LYS A 25 -18.91 -14.85 9.71
CA LYS A 25 -18.59 -16.07 10.49
C LYS A 25 -17.65 -17.02 9.75
N ARG A 26 -17.81 -17.19 8.44
CA ARG A 26 -16.91 -18.01 7.61
C ARG A 26 -15.50 -17.41 7.57
N VAL A 27 -15.39 -16.11 7.33
CA VAL A 27 -14.11 -15.38 7.32
C VAL A 27 -13.43 -15.46 8.68
N TYR A 28 -14.18 -15.28 9.77
CA TYR A 28 -13.67 -15.44 11.12
C TYR A 28 -13.11 -16.83 11.39
N LEU A 29 -13.82 -17.89 10.97
CA LEU A 29 -13.34 -19.27 11.13
C LEU A 29 -12.06 -19.53 10.34
N LEU A 30 -11.96 -18.99 9.12
CA LEU A 30 -10.75 -19.09 8.30
C LEU A 30 -9.55 -18.41 8.99
N PHE A 31 -9.72 -17.18 9.48
CA PHE A 31 -8.65 -16.49 10.19
C PHE A 31 -8.28 -17.21 11.49
N LEU A 32 -9.26 -17.76 12.22
CA LEU A 32 -8.99 -18.58 13.39
C LEU A 32 -8.12 -19.80 13.06
N SER A 33 -8.36 -20.48 11.93
CA SER A 33 -7.52 -21.62 11.54
C SER A 33 -6.11 -21.18 11.17
N MET A 34 -5.93 -20.02 10.54
CA MET A 34 -4.61 -19.50 10.19
C MET A 34 -3.76 -19.11 11.41
N ARG A 35 -4.36 -18.95 12.60
CA ARG A 35 -3.59 -18.72 13.84
C ARG A 35 -2.74 -19.92 14.25
N PHE A 36 -3.01 -21.11 13.72
CA PHE A 36 -2.25 -22.31 14.03
C PHE A 36 -1.28 -22.61 12.88
N SER A 37 0.00 -22.25 13.05
CA SER A 37 1.05 -22.39 12.02
C SER A 37 1.06 -23.77 11.37
N TRP A 38 0.96 -24.83 12.17
CA TRP A 38 0.95 -26.21 11.66
C TRP A 38 -0.17 -26.50 10.65
N MET A 39 -1.34 -25.87 10.79
CA MET A 39 -2.43 -26.03 9.81
C MET A 39 -2.10 -25.36 8.48
N VAL A 40 -1.43 -24.20 8.52
CA VAL A 40 -0.96 -23.49 7.32
C VAL A 40 0.14 -24.31 6.63
N ASP A 41 1.06 -24.88 7.40
CA ASP A 41 2.17 -25.70 6.88
C ASP A 41 1.65 -26.97 6.21
N VAL A 42 0.74 -27.69 6.89
CA VAL A 42 0.08 -28.89 6.34
C VAL A 42 -0.74 -28.53 5.09
N GLY A 43 -1.50 -27.44 5.13
CA GLY A 43 -2.27 -26.95 3.98
C GLY A 43 -1.38 -26.65 2.77
N THR A 44 -0.27 -25.96 2.99
CA THR A 44 0.73 -25.65 1.95
C THR A 44 1.34 -26.91 1.36
N PHE A 45 1.73 -27.86 2.22
CA PHE A 45 2.27 -29.16 1.77
C PHE A 45 1.27 -29.93 0.91
N LEU A 46 0.03 -30.07 1.37
CA LEU A 46 -1.02 -30.78 0.66
C LEU A 46 -1.38 -30.09 -0.68
N ALA A 47 -1.44 -28.76 -0.70
CA ALA A 47 -1.68 -28.01 -1.93
C ALA A 47 -0.57 -28.23 -2.96
N ARG A 48 0.70 -28.15 -2.53
CA ARG A 48 1.86 -28.44 -3.39
C ARG A 48 1.84 -29.87 -3.91
N LEU A 49 1.54 -30.84 -3.04
CA LEU A 49 1.43 -32.25 -3.42
C LEU A 49 0.32 -32.45 -4.46
N ALA A 50 -0.86 -31.89 -4.23
CA ALA A 50 -1.99 -31.98 -5.14
C ALA A 50 -1.71 -31.36 -6.51
N LEU A 51 -1.04 -30.21 -6.56
CA LEU A 51 -0.59 -29.58 -7.80
C LEU A 51 0.46 -30.42 -8.52
N LYS A 52 1.44 -30.98 -7.80
CA LYS A 52 2.47 -31.87 -8.34
C LYS A 52 1.87 -33.14 -8.94
N LEU A 53 0.86 -33.71 -8.27
CA LEU A 53 0.09 -34.86 -8.72
C LEU A 53 -0.97 -34.51 -9.79
N ARG A 54 -1.04 -33.23 -10.22
CA ARG A 54 -2.02 -32.71 -11.20
C ARG A 54 -3.47 -33.02 -10.82
N LEU A 55 -3.78 -33.12 -9.52
CA LEU A 55 -5.15 -33.28 -9.04
C LEU A 55 -5.97 -32.02 -9.36
N PRO A 56 -7.27 -32.13 -9.64
CA PRO A 56 -8.13 -31.01 -10.02
C PRO A 56 -8.53 -30.12 -8.83
N VAL A 57 -7.56 -29.66 -8.04
CA VAL A 57 -7.77 -28.87 -6.81
C VAL A 57 -7.84 -27.36 -7.06
N LYS A 58 -7.51 -26.88 -8.27
CA LYS A 58 -7.52 -25.44 -8.61
C LYS A 58 -8.85 -24.76 -8.26
N GLY A 59 -9.97 -25.40 -8.58
CA GLY A 59 -11.30 -24.86 -8.26
C GLY A 59 -11.59 -24.77 -6.76
N ILE A 60 -11.05 -25.70 -5.96
CA ILE A 60 -11.21 -25.70 -4.50
C ILE A 60 -10.39 -24.55 -3.91
N ILE A 61 -9.12 -24.42 -4.32
CA ILE A 61 -8.25 -23.31 -3.91
C ILE A 61 -8.89 -21.97 -4.28
N LYS A 62 -9.43 -21.87 -5.50
CA LYS A 62 -10.07 -20.66 -6.01
C LYS A 62 -11.30 -20.25 -5.18
N ARG A 63 -12.17 -21.21 -4.83
CA ARG A 63 -13.42 -20.97 -4.07
C ARG A 63 -13.23 -20.87 -2.55
N SER A 64 -12.02 -21.10 -2.04
CA SER A 64 -11.73 -21.05 -0.60
C SER A 64 -10.82 -19.87 -0.27
N LEU A 65 -9.51 -20.04 -0.43
CA LEU A 65 -8.50 -19.05 -0.04
C LEU A 65 -8.43 -17.90 -1.04
N PHE A 66 -8.41 -18.19 -2.34
CA PHE A 66 -8.20 -17.16 -3.35
C PHE A 66 -9.30 -16.10 -3.33
N GLN A 67 -10.58 -16.50 -3.26
CA GLN A 67 -11.70 -15.57 -3.15
C GLN A 67 -11.67 -14.66 -1.90
N GLN A 68 -10.94 -15.05 -0.86
CA GLN A 68 -10.79 -14.23 0.34
C GLN A 68 -9.70 -13.18 0.20
N PHE A 69 -8.62 -13.48 -0.52
CA PHE A 69 -7.41 -12.65 -0.58
C PHE A 69 -7.22 -11.92 -1.92
N CYS A 70 -7.84 -12.39 -3.00
CA CYS A 70 -7.71 -11.84 -4.34
C CYS A 70 -9.08 -11.41 -4.88
N GLY A 71 -9.16 -10.18 -5.41
CA GLY A 71 -10.38 -9.65 -6.02
C GLY A 71 -10.74 -10.29 -7.37
N GLY A 72 -9.75 -10.84 -8.07
CA GLY A 72 -9.83 -11.42 -9.40
C GLY A 72 -8.43 -11.78 -9.93
N GLU A 73 -8.34 -12.43 -11.09
CA GLU A 73 -7.07 -12.69 -11.80
C GLU A 73 -6.75 -11.57 -12.81
N SER A 74 -7.74 -10.75 -13.15
CA SER A 74 -7.66 -9.63 -14.08
C SER A 74 -8.61 -8.51 -13.65
N ILE A 75 -8.42 -7.31 -14.19
CA ILE A 75 -9.33 -6.18 -13.93
C ILE A 75 -10.80 -6.54 -14.27
N PRO A 76 -11.10 -7.18 -15.42
CA PRO A 76 -12.47 -7.65 -15.71
C PRO A 76 -13.05 -8.62 -14.67
N ASP A 77 -12.23 -9.52 -14.12
CA ASP A 77 -12.70 -10.46 -13.07
C ASP A 77 -13.11 -9.73 -11.78
N CYS A 78 -12.49 -8.58 -11.52
CA CYS A 78 -12.79 -7.74 -10.37
C CYS A 78 -14.08 -6.92 -10.53
N GLN A 79 -14.59 -6.71 -11.75
CA GLN A 79 -15.72 -5.81 -12.03
C GLN A 79 -16.93 -6.10 -11.14
N LYS A 80 -17.32 -7.37 -11.02
CA LYS A 80 -18.47 -7.76 -10.20
C LYS A 80 -18.30 -7.40 -8.73
N SER A 81 -17.07 -7.53 -8.21
CA SER A 81 -16.74 -7.16 -6.83
C SER A 81 -16.73 -5.64 -6.66
N ILE A 82 -16.22 -4.91 -7.66
CA ILE A 82 -16.21 -3.45 -7.69
C ILE A 82 -17.65 -2.92 -7.66
N ASP A 83 -18.52 -3.39 -8.55
CA ASP A 83 -19.92 -2.94 -8.66
C ASP A 83 -20.69 -3.25 -7.37
N HIS A 84 -20.48 -4.45 -6.80
CA HIS A 84 -21.10 -4.83 -5.54
C HIS A 84 -20.68 -3.88 -4.43
N LEU A 85 -19.38 -3.63 -4.25
CA LEU A 85 -18.89 -2.70 -3.22
C LEU A 85 -19.38 -1.27 -3.45
N GLU A 86 -19.40 -0.81 -4.70
CA GLU A 86 -19.85 0.53 -5.06
C GLU A 86 -21.35 0.73 -4.74
N SER A 87 -22.18 -0.31 -4.85
CA SER A 87 -23.59 -0.25 -4.42
C SER A 87 -23.78 0.02 -2.92
N PHE A 88 -22.75 -0.22 -2.10
CA PHE A 88 -22.69 0.14 -0.67
C PHE A 88 -21.88 1.41 -0.40
N ASN A 89 -21.56 2.18 -1.44
CA ASN A 89 -20.67 3.34 -1.38
C ASN A 89 -19.26 3.01 -0.86
N ILE A 90 -18.81 1.77 -1.08
CA ILE A 90 -17.46 1.31 -0.78
C ILE A 90 -16.65 1.35 -2.07
N LYS A 91 -15.52 2.06 -2.05
CA LYS A 91 -14.62 2.17 -3.20
C LYS A 91 -13.54 1.08 -3.13
N THR A 92 -13.01 0.73 -4.31
CA THR A 92 -12.05 -0.36 -4.49
C THR A 92 -10.70 0.21 -4.88
N ILE A 93 -9.65 -0.26 -4.21
CA ILE A 93 -8.28 -0.07 -4.66
C ILE A 93 -7.86 -1.36 -5.35
N LEU A 94 -7.45 -1.27 -6.61
CA LEU A 94 -6.86 -2.40 -7.32
C LEU A 94 -5.36 -2.40 -7.04
N ASP A 95 -4.90 -3.43 -6.35
CA ASP A 95 -3.51 -3.64 -6.00
C ASP A 95 -2.95 -4.78 -6.86
N TYR A 96 -1.99 -4.47 -7.72
CA TYR A 96 -1.30 -5.46 -8.55
C TYR A 96 -0.18 -6.11 -7.73
N SER A 97 -0.50 -7.26 -7.14
CA SER A 97 0.39 -7.99 -6.23
C SER A 97 1.21 -9.05 -6.99
N VAL A 98 2.33 -8.65 -7.60
CA VAL A 98 3.38 -9.58 -8.03
C VAL A 98 4.64 -9.33 -7.22
N GLU A 99 5.05 -10.33 -6.44
CA GLU A 99 6.19 -10.27 -5.53
C GLU A 99 7.30 -11.20 -6.03
N GLY A 100 8.57 -10.76 -5.95
CA GLY A 100 9.74 -11.63 -6.07
C GLY A 100 10.34 -11.80 -7.47
N LEU A 101 9.88 -11.05 -8.48
CA LEU A 101 10.54 -10.98 -9.78
C LEU A 101 11.20 -9.60 -9.93
N GLU A 102 12.52 -9.53 -9.74
CA GLU A 102 13.32 -8.33 -10.00
C GLU A 102 14.05 -8.44 -11.34
N SER A 103 13.39 -8.05 -12.43
CA SER A 103 14.01 -7.92 -13.76
C SER A 103 13.44 -6.71 -14.48
N GLU A 104 14.17 -6.16 -15.46
CA GLU A 104 13.66 -5.04 -16.26
C GLU A 104 12.33 -5.39 -16.95
N GLU A 105 12.15 -6.65 -17.37
CA GLU A 105 10.89 -7.12 -17.95
C GLU A 105 9.74 -7.15 -16.93
N SER A 106 9.98 -7.59 -15.68
CA SER A 106 8.94 -7.58 -14.65
C SER A 106 8.60 -6.15 -14.19
N PHE A 107 9.59 -5.24 -14.18
CA PHE A 107 9.36 -3.82 -13.91
C PHE A 107 8.54 -3.15 -14.99
N ASP A 108 8.83 -3.43 -16.27
CA ASP A 108 8.02 -2.95 -17.39
C ASP A 108 6.61 -3.53 -17.36
N HIS A 109 6.46 -4.81 -17.02
CA HIS A 109 5.14 -5.42 -16.88
C HIS A 109 4.32 -4.75 -15.78
N THR A 110 4.93 -4.49 -14.61
CA THR A 110 4.28 -3.80 -13.49
C THR A 110 3.85 -2.38 -13.87
N MET A 111 4.71 -1.66 -14.61
CA MET A 111 4.36 -0.36 -15.17
C MET A 111 3.15 -0.45 -16.09
N GLU A 112 3.13 -1.40 -17.03
CA GLU A 112 2.02 -1.57 -17.97
C GLU A 112 0.71 -1.99 -17.29
N GLU A 113 0.76 -2.75 -16.18
CA GLU A 113 -0.41 -3.02 -15.34
C GLU A 113 -0.92 -1.75 -14.64
N ALA A 114 -0.02 -0.94 -14.06
CA ALA A 114 -0.40 0.33 -13.44
C ALA A 114 -1.04 1.29 -14.45
N LEU A 115 -0.51 1.37 -15.67
CA LEU A 115 -1.10 2.16 -16.76
C LEU A 115 -2.49 1.64 -17.15
N ARG A 116 -2.65 0.31 -17.26
CA ARG A 116 -3.96 -0.32 -17.53
C ARG A 116 -4.99 -0.05 -16.44
N ILE A 117 -4.57 -0.09 -15.17
CA ILE A 117 -5.43 0.29 -14.04
C ILE A 117 -5.83 1.76 -14.15
N ALA A 118 -4.89 2.66 -14.43
CA ALA A 118 -5.17 4.08 -14.59
C ALA A 118 -6.14 4.36 -15.75
N ASP A 119 -5.98 3.69 -16.89
CA ASP A 119 -6.87 3.85 -18.05
C ASP A 119 -8.27 3.31 -17.78
N TYR A 120 -8.36 2.16 -17.12
CA TYR A 120 -9.63 1.56 -16.74
C TYR A 120 -10.38 2.41 -15.70
N ALA A 121 -9.68 2.89 -14.68
CA ALA A 121 -10.25 3.67 -13.58
C ALA A 121 -10.77 5.05 -14.04
N ARG A 122 -10.31 5.58 -15.18
CA ARG A 122 -10.85 6.82 -15.79
C ARG A 122 -12.38 6.78 -15.95
N ASN A 123 -12.94 5.61 -16.26
CA ASN A 123 -14.38 5.43 -16.47
C ASN A 123 -15.08 4.66 -15.34
N ALA A 124 -14.36 4.30 -14.28
CA ALA A 124 -14.88 3.51 -13.17
C ALA A 124 -14.80 4.30 -11.86
N SER A 125 -15.88 4.99 -11.50
CA SER A 125 -15.97 5.79 -10.25
C SER A 125 -15.73 4.97 -8.98
N GLY A 126 -15.85 3.65 -9.07
CA GLY A 126 -15.51 2.70 -8.01
C GLY A 126 -14.02 2.64 -7.67
N ILE A 127 -13.12 3.15 -8.53
CA ILE A 127 -11.65 3.05 -8.36
C ILE A 127 -11.03 4.44 -8.26
N PRO A 128 -10.81 4.97 -7.04
CA PRO A 128 -10.37 6.35 -6.85
C PRO A 128 -8.85 6.55 -6.91
N PHE A 129 -8.06 5.47 -6.88
CA PHE A 129 -6.60 5.52 -6.84
C PHE A 129 -5.98 4.47 -7.77
N CYS A 130 -4.85 4.83 -8.37
CA CYS A 130 -3.84 3.89 -8.82
C CYS A 130 -2.78 3.76 -7.71
N VAL A 131 -2.46 2.54 -7.29
CA VAL A 131 -1.56 2.29 -6.16
C VAL A 131 -0.38 1.46 -6.64
N VAL A 132 0.84 1.85 -6.25
CA VAL A 132 2.07 1.18 -6.68
C VAL A 132 3.08 1.11 -5.54
N LYS A 133 3.74 -0.04 -5.41
CA LYS A 133 4.99 -0.24 -4.67
C LYS A 133 6.17 0.02 -5.61
N LEU A 134 7.11 0.88 -5.25
CA LEU A 134 8.16 1.30 -6.16
C LEU A 134 9.19 0.20 -6.42
N THR A 135 9.37 -0.75 -5.49
CA THR A 135 10.16 -1.96 -5.73
C THR A 135 9.61 -2.84 -6.86
N GLY A 136 8.32 -2.67 -7.23
CA GLY A 136 7.74 -3.29 -8.41
C GLY A 136 8.19 -2.67 -9.74
N LEU A 137 8.91 -1.53 -9.70
CA LEU A 137 9.33 -0.76 -10.88
C LEU A 137 10.85 -0.61 -11.00
N GLY A 138 11.61 -1.05 -10.00
CA GLY A 138 13.06 -0.93 -9.95
C GLY A 138 13.66 -1.79 -8.86
N SER A 139 14.97 -2.05 -8.95
CA SER A 139 15.64 -2.92 -7.98
C SER A 139 15.75 -2.28 -6.60
N SER A 140 15.25 -2.99 -5.60
CA SER A 140 15.38 -2.64 -4.17
C SER A 140 16.85 -2.48 -3.75
N THR A 141 17.73 -3.31 -4.31
CA THR A 141 19.19 -3.27 -4.02
C THR A 141 19.82 -1.97 -4.52
N ILE A 142 19.40 -1.47 -5.69
CA ILE A 142 19.89 -0.19 -6.23
C ILE A 142 19.37 0.97 -5.38
N MET A 143 18.09 0.95 -4.97
CA MET A 143 17.53 1.97 -4.08
C MET A 143 18.25 2.01 -2.73
N GLU A 144 18.57 0.86 -2.14
CA GLU A 144 19.32 0.78 -0.88
C GLU A 144 20.72 1.39 -1.03
N LYS A 145 21.41 1.15 -2.15
CA LYS A 145 22.69 1.79 -2.47
C LYS A 145 22.54 3.31 -2.58
N VAL A 146 21.51 3.79 -3.26
CA VAL A 146 21.23 5.23 -3.41
C VAL A 146 21.01 5.87 -2.04
N GLN A 147 20.13 5.30 -1.21
CA GLN A 147 19.84 5.81 0.14
C GLN A 147 21.09 5.83 1.04
N SER A 148 21.92 4.79 0.95
CA SER A 148 23.17 4.68 1.71
C SER A 148 24.34 5.47 1.10
N ASN A 149 24.09 6.30 0.07
CA ASN A 149 25.09 7.10 -0.65
C ASN A 149 26.26 6.26 -1.22
N GLN A 150 25.99 5.01 -1.57
CA GLN A 150 26.96 4.16 -2.26
C GLN A 150 27.04 4.53 -3.73
N LYS A 151 28.23 4.40 -4.29
CA LYS A 151 28.46 4.66 -5.72
C LYS A 151 27.82 3.54 -6.55
N LEU A 152 26.97 3.93 -7.49
CA LEU A 152 26.39 3.02 -8.49
C LEU A 152 27.41 2.70 -9.61
N SER A 153 27.32 1.51 -10.18
CA SER A 153 27.94 1.22 -11.48
C SER A 153 27.21 1.96 -12.60
N LYS A 154 27.81 2.03 -13.80
CA LYS A 154 27.14 2.66 -14.95
C LYS A 154 25.84 1.95 -15.33
N GLU A 155 25.82 0.63 -15.20
CA GLU A 155 24.64 -0.19 -15.46
C GLU A 155 23.55 0.05 -14.41
N GLU A 156 23.94 0.22 -13.14
CA GLU A 156 23.02 0.57 -12.05
C GLU A 156 22.45 1.98 -12.20
N GLU A 157 23.26 2.95 -12.63
CA GLU A 157 22.78 4.31 -12.97
C GLU A 157 21.71 4.27 -14.07
N VAL A 158 21.95 3.49 -15.14
CA VAL A 158 20.98 3.32 -16.23
C VAL A 158 19.69 2.64 -15.75
N SER A 159 19.79 1.60 -14.92
CA SER A 159 18.61 0.93 -14.34
C SER A 159 17.84 1.87 -13.42
N PHE A 160 18.52 2.65 -12.58
CA PHE A 160 17.88 3.64 -11.70
C PHE A 160 17.18 4.77 -12.46
N ASP A 161 17.78 5.25 -13.55
CA ASP A 161 17.14 6.21 -14.44
C ASP A 161 15.92 5.62 -15.16
N SER A 162 15.97 4.33 -15.51
CA SER A 162 14.84 3.63 -16.13
C SER A 162 13.70 3.45 -15.13
N PHE A 163 14.00 3.10 -13.88
CA PHE A 163 13.06 3.10 -12.77
C PHE A 163 12.34 4.45 -12.63
N LYS A 164 13.07 5.58 -12.50
CA LYS A 164 12.45 6.91 -12.38
C LYS A 164 11.50 7.21 -13.54
N LYS A 165 11.91 6.92 -14.79
CA LYS A 165 11.07 7.10 -15.98
C LYS A 165 9.78 6.28 -15.94
N ARG A 166 9.80 5.06 -15.40
CA ARG A 166 8.59 4.25 -15.21
C ARG A 166 7.63 4.93 -14.24
N VAL A 167 8.14 5.41 -13.10
CA VAL A 167 7.32 6.09 -12.09
C VAL A 167 6.73 7.37 -12.67
N GLU A 168 7.52 8.19 -13.37
CA GLU A 168 7.08 9.41 -14.04
C GLU A 168 5.97 9.14 -15.07
N LYS A 169 6.14 8.12 -15.92
CA LYS A 169 5.13 7.72 -16.93
C LYS A 169 3.80 7.33 -16.29
N ILE A 170 3.83 6.64 -15.15
CA ILE A 170 2.61 6.30 -14.38
C ILE A 170 1.98 7.56 -13.80
N ALA A 171 2.77 8.41 -13.15
CA ALA A 171 2.28 9.64 -12.54
C ALA A 171 1.64 10.57 -13.58
N GLU A 172 2.26 10.73 -14.75
CA GLU A 172 1.72 11.46 -15.89
C GLU A 172 0.36 10.90 -16.32
N ARG A 173 0.28 9.58 -16.60
CA ARG A 173 -0.97 8.96 -17.03
C ARG A 173 -2.08 9.08 -15.99
N VAL A 174 -1.74 8.92 -14.70
CA VAL A 174 -2.70 9.07 -13.61
C VAL A 174 -3.24 10.50 -13.55
N ALA A 175 -2.37 11.50 -13.70
CA ALA A 175 -2.76 12.90 -13.75
C ALA A 175 -3.65 13.23 -14.96
N GLU A 176 -3.29 12.75 -16.16
CA GLU A 176 -4.08 12.90 -17.40
C GLU A 176 -5.50 12.32 -17.24
N ASN A 177 -5.60 11.17 -16.57
CA ASN A 177 -6.87 10.49 -16.31
C ASN A 177 -7.65 11.10 -15.11
N ARG A 178 -7.14 12.17 -14.49
CA ARG A 178 -7.73 12.83 -13.30
C ARG A 178 -7.94 11.88 -12.12
N LEU A 179 -7.06 10.89 -12.03
CA LEU A 179 -7.01 9.94 -10.93
C LEU A 179 -6.01 10.42 -9.88
N ARG A 180 -5.92 9.65 -8.78
CA ARG A 180 -4.95 9.89 -7.72
C ARG A 180 -3.93 8.77 -7.73
N PHE A 181 -2.65 9.13 -7.64
CA PHE A 181 -1.53 8.20 -7.58
C PHE A 181 -1.11 8.02 -6.12
N MET A 182 -1.13 6.80 -5.61
CA MET A 182 -0.73 6.51 -4.24
C MET A 182 0.50 5.63 -4.26
N ILE A 183 1.57 6.14 -3.68
CA ILE A 183 2.85 5.44 -3.57
C ILE A 183 2.87 4.75 -2.21
N ASP A 184 2.99 3.42 -2.21
CA ASP A 184 3.08 2.64 -0.98
C ASP A 184 4.46 2.78 -0.33
N ALA A 185 4.44 2.82 1.00
CA ALA A 185 5.63 2.79 1.82
C ALA A 185 6.11 1.35 1.99
N GLU A 186 7.41 1.15 1.91
CA GLU A 186 8.08 -0.16 1.95
C GLU A 186 9.04 -0.21 3.15
N GLU A 187 10.21 -0.83 3.01
CA GLU A 187 11.17 -0.95 4.10
C GLU A 187 12.07 0.29 4.29
N THR A 188 12.50 0.53 5.53
CA THR A 188 13.17 1.78 5.94
C THR A 188 14.45 2.11 5.19
N TRP A 189 15.13 1.12 4.60
CA TRP A 189 16.40 1.29 3.88
C TRP A 189 16.28 1.65 2.40
N ILE A 190 15.05 1.69 1.89
CA ILE A 190 14.73 2.22 0.56
C ILE A 190 13.72 3.37 0.62
N GLU A 191 13.04 3.55 1.76
CA GLU A 191 11.94 4.51 1.91
C GLU A 191 12.35 5.96 1.61
N ASP A 192 13.60 6.38 1.89
CA ASP A 192 13.99 7.77 1.61
C ASP A 192 13.99 8.04 0.09
N VAL A 193 14.38 7.05 -0.72
CA VAL A 193 14.32 7.15 -2.20
C VAL A 193 12.87 7.23 -2.67
N ILE A 194 12.00 6.41 -2.08
CA ILE A 194 10.57 6.38 -2.39
C ILE A 194 9.93 7.73 -2.06
N ASP A 195 10.22 8.25 -0.87
CA ASP A 195 9.70 9.51 -0.38
C ASP A 195 10.19 10.71 -1.20
N GLU A 196 11.46 10.74 -1.56
CA GLU A 196 12.02 11.79 -2.42
C GLU A 196 11.30 11.86 -3.77
N ILE A 197 11.11 10.70 -4.43
CA ILE A 197 10.37 10.61 -5.69
C ILE A 197 8.91 11.05 -5.50
N ALA A 198 8.24 10.60 -4.44
CA ALA A 198 6.86 11.00 -4.17
C ALA A 198 6.73 12.51 -3.99
N LEU A 199 7.63 13.15 -3.23
CA LEU A 199 7.65 14.59 -2.99
C LEU A 199 8.01 15.38 -4.26
N GLU A 200 8.91 14.87 -5.10
CA GLU A 200 9.20 15.44 -6.43
C GLU A 200 7.95 15.46 -7.30
N LEU A 201 7.25 14.33 -7.40
CA LEU A 201 6.04 14.22 -8.19
C LEU A 201 4.91 15.09 -7.63
N MET A 202 4.82 15.28 -6.30
CA MET A 202 3.89 16.25 -5.72
C MET A 202 4.17 17.68 -6.20
N ARG A 203 5.45 18.09 -6.27
CA ARG A 203 5.81 19.43 -6.77
C ARG A 203 5.39 19.64 -8.23
N ILE A 204 5.36 18.56 -9.02
CA ILE A 204 4.97 18.59 -10.43
C ILE A 204 3.44 18.56 -10.56
N TYR A 205 2.77 17.57 -9.97
CA TYR A 205 1.37 17.26 -10.26
C TYR A 205 0.37 17.81 -9.23
N ASN A 206 0.80 18.15 -8.01
CA ASN A 206 -0.10 18.62 -6.96
C ASN A 206 -0.26 20.15 -6.93
N GLN A 207 -0.11 20.86 -8.06
CA GLN A 207 -0.23 22.32 -8.08
C GLN A 207 -1.69 22.81 -7.93
N ASN A 208 -2.65 22.06 -8.48
CA ASN A 208 -4.07 22.45 -8.52
C ASN A 208 -4.98 21.55 -7.66
N GLY A 209 -4.40 20.65 -6.89
CA GLY A 209 -5.11 19.69 -6.05
C GLY A 209 -4.27 18.43 -5.80
N PRO A 210 -4.72 17.51 -4.94
CA PRO A 210 -4.00 16.28 -4.63
C PRO A 210 -4.05 15.27 -5.79
N VAL A 211 -2.91 15.01 -6.42
CA VAL A 211 -2.76 13.93 -7.40
C VAL A 211 -1.93 12.80 -6.80
N VAL A 212 -0.72 13.10 -6.36
CA VAL A 212 0.22 12.15 -5.76
C VAL A 212 0.07 12.13 -4.24
N TYR A 213 0.02 10.93 -3.67
CA TYR A 213 -0.08 10.63 -2.24
C TYR A 213 1.15 9.82 -1.82
N ILE A 214 1.85 10.32 -0.81
CA ILE A 214 2.95 9.62 -0.12
C ILE A 214 2.39 8.83 1.06
N THR A 215 2.98 7.69 1.41
CA THR A 215 2.52 6.86 2.54
C THR A 215 3.44 7.02 3.74
N TYR A 216 2.88 7.24 4.93
CA TYR A 216 3.65 7.25 6.18
C TYR A 216 3.28 6.06 7.05
N GLN A 217 4.30 5.33 7.50
CA GLN A 217 4.18 4.21 8.43
C GLN A 217 4.44 4.69 9.87
N LEU A 218 3.37 4.94 10.64
CA LEU A 218 3.44 5.56 11.98
C LEU A 218 3.94 4.61 13.08
N TYR A 219 4.30 3.37 12.74
CA TYR A 219 5.03 2.46 13.60
C TYR A 219 6.52 2.79 13.72
N ARG A 220 7.03 3.73 12.92
CA ARG A 220 8.41 4.20 12.98
C ARG A 220 8.50 5.36 13.96
N LYS A 221 9.63 5.47 14.64
CA LYS A 221 9.90 6.54 15.61
C LYS A 221 9.97 7.94 14.99
N ASP A 222 10.33 8.03 13.71
CA ASP A 222 10.56 9.30 12.99
C ASP A 222 9.37 9.76 12.13
N ALA A 223 8.47 8.85 11.74
CA ALA A 223 7.43 9.09 10.74
C ALA A 223 6.53 10.30 11.03
N LEU A 224 6.09 10.50 12.29
CA LEU A 224 5.24 11.65 12.63
C LEU A 224 5.98 13.00 12.45
N LYS A 225 7.27 13.04 12.78
CA LYS A 225 8.09 14.24 12.59
C LYS A 225 8.30 14.49 11.09
N LYS A 226 8.61 13.44 10.33
CA LYS A 226 8.82 13.52 8.89
C LYS A 226 7.57 13.99 8.15
N LEU A 227 6.41 13.40 8.43
CA LEU A 227 5.10 13.86 7.93
C LEU A 227 4.87 15.37 8.11
N LYS A 228 5.18 15.90 9.31
CA LYS A 228 5.00 17.35 9.59
C LYS A 228 5.97 18.23 8.82
N ASN A 229 7.20 17.76 8.63
CA ASN A 229 8.23 18.49 7.88
C ASN A 229 7.90 18.52 6.38
N ASP A 230 7.55 17.36 5.81
CA ASP A 230 7.21 17.24 4.39
C ASP A 230 5.95 18.05 4.06
N TYR A 231 4.94 17.99 4.93
CA TYR A 231 3.76 18.85 4.84
C TYR A 231 4.12 20.34 4.74
N ARG A 232 4.98 20.82 5.64
CA ARG A 232 5.43 22.21 5.64
C ARG A 232 6.16 22.53 4.34
N HIS A 233 7.12 21.71 3.95
CA HIS A 233 7.94 21.92 2.77
C HIS A 233 7.11 21.99 1.47
N ILE A 234 6.19 21.04 1.26
CA ILE A 234 5.33 21.00 0.07
C ILE A 234 4.36 22.19 0.05
N THR A 235 3.77 22.56 1.18
CA THR A 235 2.80 23.66 1.24
C THR A 235 3.44 25.04 1.17
N GLU A 236 4.65 25.23 1.71
CA GLU A 236 5.44 26.46 1.52
C GLU A 236 5.86 26.64 0.07
N GLY A 237 6.07 25.55 -0.67
CA GLY A 237 6.27 25.55 -2.12
C GLY A 237 5.00 25.79 -2.95
N GLY A 238 3.86 26.08 -2.32
CA GLY A 238 2.60 26.37 -3.01
C GLY A 238 1.86 25.14 -3.57
N CYS A 239 2.31 23.93 -3.24
CA CYS A 239 1.71 22.69 -3.71
C CYS A 239 0.76 22.08 -2.67
N PHE A 240 -0.16 21.24 -3.14
CA PHE A 240 -1.05 20.46 -2.27
C PHE A 240 -0.31 19.23 -1.75
N PHE A 241 -0.26 19.11 -0.43
CA PHE A 241 0.22 17.92 0.24
C PHE A 241 -0.90 16.88 0.36
N ALA A 242 -0.57 15.63 0.08
CA ALA A 242 -1.50 14.52 0.24
C ALA A 242 -0.78 13.30 0.81
N ALA A 243 -1.35 12.70 1.84
CA ALA A 243 -0.71 11.63 2.59
C ALA A 243 -1.67 10.46 2.83
N LYS A 244 -1.15 9.24 2.71
CA LYS A 244 -1.73 8.03 3.27
C LYS A 244 -1.09 7.73 4.62
N LEU A 245 -1.89 7.53 5.64
CA LEU A 245 -1.42 7.19 6.99
C LEU A 245 -1.74 5.73 7.27
N VAL A 246 -0.70 4.95 7.56
CA VAL A 246 -0.79 3.55 7.99
C VAL A 246 -0.07 3.36 9.32
N ARG A 247 -0.28 2.21 9.98
CA ARG A 247 0.62 1.82 11.08
C ARG A 247 1.95 1.34 10.51
N GLY A 248 1.92 0.30 9.68
CA GLY A 248 3.09 -0.31 9.06
C GLY A 248 2.89 -1.82 8.91
N ALA A 249 3.71 -2.46 8.07
CA ALA A 249 3.56 -3.88 7.71
C ALA A 249 4.84 -4.72 7.91
N TYR A 250 5.97 -4.09 8.25
CA TYR A 250 7.30 -4.74 8.21
C TYR A 250 8.00 -4.83 9.59
N MET A 251 7.26 -4.79 10.71
CA MET A 251 7.83 -4.60 12.06
C MET A 251 8.89 -5.64 12.42
N GLU A 252 8.58 -6.90 12.15
CA GLU A 252 9.44 -8.03 12.47
C GLU A 252 10.73 -7.98 11.63
N LYS A 253 10.58 -7.73 10.31
CA LYS A 253 11.70 -7.62 9.36
C LYS A 253 12.64 -6.47 9.71
N GLU A 254 12.08 -5.33 10.09
CA GLU A 254 12.83 -4.13 10.50
C GLU A 254 13.65 -4.37 11.77
N ARG A 255 13.05 -5.05 12.76
CA ARG A 255 13.72 -5.40 14.02
C ARG A 255 14.84 -6.42 13.81
N GLU A 256 14.58 -7.47 13.03
CA GLU A 256 15.55 -8.50 12.70
C GLU A 256 16.77 -7.90 11.99
N ARG A 257 16.55 -7.05 10.98
CA ARG A 257 17.64 -6.37 10.28
C ARG A 257 18.42 -5.41 11.17
N ALA A 258 17.75 -4.68 12.06
CA ALA A 258 18.41 -3.78 13.02
C ALA A 258 19.31 -4.54 13.99
N GLU A 259 18.87 -5.71 14.47
CA GLU A 259 19.67 -6.61 15.30
C GLU A 259 20.87 -7.18 14.53
N GLU A 260 20.65 -7.69 13.32
CA GLU A 260 21.69 -8.27 12.47
C GLU A 260 22.79 -7.27 12.11
N LEU A 261 22.41 -6.04 11.74
CA LEU A 261 23.34 -4.99 11.31
C LEU A 261 23.80 -4.07 12.44
N GLY A 262 23.28 -4.26 13.67
CA GLY A 262 23.72 -3.54 14.87
C GLY A 262 23.35 -2.05 14.91
N TYR A 263 22.27 -1.63 14.23
CA TYR A 263 21.78 -0.24 14.29
C TYR A 263 20.52 -0.11 15.17
N PRO A 264 20.17 1.11 15.64
CA PRO A 264 19.00 1.29 16.48
C PRO A 264 17.69 0.88 15.78
N ASP A 265 16.90 0.03 16.43
CA ASP A 265 15.57 -0.36 15.97
C ASP A 265 14.70 0.87 15.61
N PRO A 266 14.25 1.01 14.35
CA PRO A 266 13.50 2.17 13.90
C PRO A 266 12.03 2.14 14.38
N ILE A 267 11.56 1.00 14.89
CA ILE A 267 10.17 0.75 15.22
C ILE A 267 9.86 1.17 16.66
N GLN A 268 8.68 1.77 16.85
CA GLN A 268 8.11 2.13 18.14
C GLN A 268 8.14 0.95 19.11
N LEU A 269 8.38 1.24 20.40
CA LEU A 269 8.56 0.23 21.44
C LEU A 269 7.31 -0.63 21.67
N SER A 270 6.12 -0.04 21.48
CA SER A 270 4.87 -0.72 21.72
C SER A 270 3.81 -0.31 20.70
N LYS A 271 2.80 -1.17 20.53
CA LYS A 271 1.58 -0.84 19.76
C LYS A 271 0.91 0.44 20.26
N LYS A 272 0.97 0.73 21.57
CA LYS A 272 0.39 1.96 22.15
C LYS A 272 1.10 3.21 21.65
N ASP A 273 2.41 3.14 21.46
CA ASP A 273 3.20 4.24 20.91
C ASP A 273 2.88 4.46 19.42
N THR A 274 2.80 3.39 18.64
CA THR A 274 2.31 3.47 17.24
C THR A 274 0.90 4.05 17.16
N ASP A 275 -0.02 3.62 18.03
CA ASP A 275 -1.39 4.12 18.05
C ASP A 275 -1.46 5.60 18.49
N ARG A 276 -0.56 6.05 19.38
CA ARG A 276 -0.44 7.46 19.76
C ARG A 276 -0.04 8.29 18.55
N ASP A 277 1.04 7.93 17.86
CA ASP A 277 1.58 8.71 16.74
C ASP A 277 0.60 8.70 15.55
N TYR A 278 -0.08 7.58 15.30
CA TYR A 278 -1.15 7.49 14.31
C TYR A 278 -2.33 8.42 14.63
N LYS A 279 -2.78 8.45 15.89
CA LYS A 279 -3.86 9.37 16.33
C LYS A 279 -3.41 10.83 16.27
N ASP A 280 -2.18 11.12 16.67
CA ASP A 280 -1.63 12.47 16.64
C ASP A 280 -1.49 12.98 15.21
N ALA A 281 -1.12 12.13 14.25
CA ALA A 281 -1.16 12.46 12.83
C ALA A 281 -2.58 12.85 12.37
N ILE A 282 -3.59 12.04 12.69
CA ILE A 282 -4.97 12.29 12.26
C ILE A 282 -5.59 13.53 12.93
N TYR A 283 -5.48 13.64 14.26
CA TYR A 283 -6.27 14.59 15.05
C TYR A 283 -5.49 15.83 15.49
N LYS A 284 -4.16 15.77 15.54
CA LYS A 284 -3.28 16.87 16.02
C LYS A 284 -2.24 17.29 14.98
N GLY A 285 -2.37 16.82 13.75
CA GLY A 285 -1.48 17.19 12.66
C GLY A 285 -1.63 18.65 12.23
N HIS A 286 -2.77 19.28 12.54
CA HIS A 286 -3.11 20.67 12.15
C HIS A 286 -2.93 20.93 10.64
N PHE A 287 -3.26 19.93 9.82
CA PHE A 287 -3.22 20.04 8.37
C PHE A 287 -4.40 20.90 7.87
N LYS A 288 -4.16 21.77 6.88
CA LYS A 288 -5.20 22.62 6.31
C LYS A 288 -6.31 21.75 5.67
N PRO A 289 -7.60 22.16 5.70
CA PRO A 289 -8.70 21.39 5.09
C PRO A 289 -8.57 21.15 3.58
N SER A 290 -7.78 21.98 2.88
CA SER A 290 -7.48 21.81 1.46
C SER A 290 -6.54 20.63 1.15
N GLN A 291 -6.05 19.94 2.19
CA GLN A 291 -5.03 18.91 2.14
C GLN A 291 -5.69 17.56 2.42
N TYR A 292 -5.21 16.52 1.74
CA TYR A 292 -5.94 15.26 1.68
C TYR A 292 -5.20 14.17 2.43
N ILE A 293 -5.84 13.69 3.50
CA ILE A 293 -5.32 12.61 4.34
C ILE A 293 -6.19 11.39 4.14
N PHE A 294 -5.59 10.36 3.57
CA PHE A 294 -6.17 9.03 3.50
C PHE A 294 -5.69 8.22 4.69
N ALA A 295 -6.55 8.00 5.68
CA ALA A 295 -6.19 7.22 6.86
C ALA A 295 -6.66 5.76 6.70
N GLN A 296 -5.70 4.83 6.68
CA GLN A 296 -5.99 3.39 6.61
C GLN A 296 -5.71 2.74 7.97
N LYS A 297 -6.74 2.12 8.55
CA LYS A 297 -6.66 1.41 9.82
C LYS A 297 -7.28 0.03 9.67
N MET A 298 -6.50 -1.01 9.96
CA MET A 298 -7.04 -2.33 10.27
C MET A 298 -7.39 -2.37 11.77
N SER A 299 -8.63 -2.74 12.08
CA SER A 299 -9.10 -2.89 13.46
C SER A 299 -8.60 -4.22 14.03
N ASN A 300 -7.54 -4.19 14.83
CA ASN A 300 -7.14 -5.34 15.64
C ASN A 300 -7.98 -5.39 16.92
N LYS A 301 -9.21 -5.89 16.83
CA LYS A 301 -9.87 -6.54 17.98
C LYS A 301 -9.54 -8.03 18.09
N THR A 302 -8.72 -8.56 17.20
CA THR A 302 -8.26 -9.95 17.24
C THR A 302 -6.75 -10.03 17.25
N GLY A 303 -6.18 -10.16 18.45
CA GLY A 303 -4.95 -10.95 18.68
C GLY A 303 -3.61 -10.26 18.44
N LEU A 304 -3.26 -9.30 19.31
CA LEU A 304 -1.90 -9.19 19.86
C LEU A 304 -2.10 -8.96 21.36
N GLN A 305 -2.13 -10.06 22.11
CA GLN A 305 -1.70 -10.10 23.51
C GLN A 305 -0.24 -10.48 23.49
#